data_AF-A0A0R0GNR8-F1
#
_entry.id   AF-A0A0R0GNR8-F1
#
_cell.length_a   1.000
_cell.length_b   1.000
_cell.length_c   1.000
_cell.angle_alpha   90.00
_cell.angle_beta   90.00
_cell.angle_gamma   90.00
#
_symmetry.space_group_name_H-M   'P 1'
#
loop_
_entity.id
_entity.type
_entity.pdbx_description
1 polymer ?
#
loop_
_entity_poly.entity_id
_entity_poly.type
_entity_poly.pdbx_seq_one_letter_code
_entity_poly.pdbx_strand_id
1 'polypeptide(L)'
;MSITEEEIDCVYQTGTNWSGTNGGLLVGVCINQRPDLFGCALAHVGVMDMLRFHKFAIDYGCSNKEEEFHWLVKYSALHNVQRPWEQYPNQSIQYPSTMLLTADHDDRVVPLHSLELLAVSPILLTF
;
A
#
# COMPACT_ATOMS: atom_id res chain seq x y z
N MET A 1 -11.20 -4.28 -9.76
CA MET A 1 -10.89 -2.85 -9.99
C MET A 1 -12.01 -2.30 -10.85
N SER A 2 -13.08 -1.79 -10.24
CA SER A 2 -14.01 -0.92 -10.96
C SER A 2 -13.48 0.49 -10.79
N ILE A 3 -12.94 1.05 -11.88
CA ILE A 3 -12.79 2.50 -11.98
C ILE A 3 -14.22 2.99 -12.15
N THR A 4 -14.82 3.55 -11.10
CA THR A 4 -16.14 4.17 -11.22
C THR A 4 -15.93 5.53 -11.86
N GLU A 5 -16.29 5.66 -13.14
CA GLU A 5 -16.01 6.81 -14.02
C GLU A 5 -16.76 8.12 -13.67
N GLU A 6 -17.23 8.34 -12.45
CA GLU A 6 -17.95 9.58 -12.10
C GLU A 6 -17.18 10.41 -11.06
N GLU A 7 -16.27 11.23 -11.60
CA GLU A 7 -15.77 12.53 -11.14
C GLU A 7 -14.95 12.64 -9.85
N ILE A 8 -14.74 11.55 -9.11
CA ILE A 8 -13.68 11.47 -8.09
C ILE A 8 -12.99 10.12 -8.25
N ASP A 9 -11.87 10.07 -8.97
CA ASP A 9 -11.14 8.84 -9.28
C ASP A 9 -10.60 8.18 -7.99
N CYS A 10 -11.44 7.40 -7.31
CA CYS A 10 -11.04 6.71 -6.09
C CYS A 10 -10.52 5.32 -6.43
N VAL A 11 -9.33 4.96 -5.96
CA VAL A 11 -8.83 3.58 -6.07
C VAL A 11 -9.22 2.80 -4.83
N TYR A 12 -10.19 1.90 -4.99
CA TYR A 12 -10.66 1.06 -3.90
C TYR A 12 -10.76 -0.40 -4.32
N GLN A 13 -10.63 -1.26 -3.34
CA GLN A 13 -10.78 -2.69 -3.53
C GLN A 13 -12.26 -3.09 -3.54
N THR A 14 -12.69 -3.81 -4.58
CA THR A 14 -14.07 -4.30 -4.75
C THR A 14 -14.24 -5.78 -4.37
N GLY A 15 -13.33 -6.34 -3.58
CA GLY A 15 -13.26 -7.79 -3.30
C GLY A 15 -13.66 -8.16 -1.88
N THR A 16 -14.27 -9.32 -1.71
CA THR A 16 -14.53 -9.94 -0.40
C THR A 16 -13.20 -10.23 0.33
N ASN A 17 -13.25 -10.34 1.67
CA ASN A 17 -12.13 -10.40 2.63
C ASN A 17 -10.92 -11.25 2.20
N TRP A 18 -11.13 -12.31 1.42
CA TRP A 18 -10.09 -13.22 0.93
C TRP A 18 -9.14 -12.58 -0.08
N SER A 19 -9.63 -11.65 -0.91
CA SER A 19 -8.80 -10.87 -1.84
C SER A 19 -8.13 -9.67 -1.16
N GLY A 20 -8.52 -9.33 0.08
CA GLY A 20 -8.16 -8.11 0.82
C GLY A 20 -6.66 -7.81 0.81
N THR A 21 -5.87 -8.82 1.16
CA THR A 21 -4.42 -8.72 1.35
C THR A 21 -3.68 -8.21 0.12
N ASN A 22 -3.98 -8.82 -1.03
CA ASN A 22 -3.32 -8.51 -2.29
C ASN A 22 -3.91 -7.24 -2.92
N GLY A 23 -5.20 -6.98 -2.67
CA GLY A 23 -5.88 -5.77 -3.15
C GLY A 23 -5.40 -4.52 -2.43
N GLY A 24 -5.26 -4.55 -1.11
CA GLY A 24 -4.71 -3.43 -0.34
C GLY A 24 -3.27 -3.11 -0.72
N LEU A 25 -2.45 -4.14 -0.98
CA LEU A 25 -1.10 -3.98 -1.53
C LEU A 25 -1.12 -3.32 -2.91
N LEU A 26 -1.98 -3.79 -3.84
CA LEU A 26 -2.10 -3.22 -5.18
C LEU A 26 -2.46 -1.73 -5.10
N VAL A 27 -3.43 -1.38 -4.26
CA VAL A 27 -3.84 0.00 -3.99
C VAL A 27 -2.64 0.83 -3.51
N GLY A 28 -1.88 0.34 -2.52
CA GLY A 28 -0.68 1.01 -2.01
C GLY A 28 0.40 1.24 -3.07
N VAL A 29 0.63 0.25 -3.94
CA VAL A 29 1.61 0.38 -5.04
C VAL A 29 1.13 1.38 -6.09
N CYS A 30 -0.15 1.35 -6.48
CA CYS A 30 -0.72 2.29 -7.44
C CYS A 30 -0.62 3.75 -6.97
N ILE A 31 -0.94 3.99 -5.70
CA ILE A 31 -0.83 5.31 -5.08
C ILE A 31 0.61 5.83 -5.11
N ASN A 32 1.60 4.96 -4.86
CA ASN A 32 3.00 5.35 -4.90
C ASN A 32 3.51 5.64 -6.31
N GLN A 33 3.04 4.90 -7.31
CA GLN A 33 3.50 5.06 -8.69
C GLN A 33 2.88 6.28 -9.38
N ARG A 34 1.57 6.50 -9.19
CA ARG A 34 0.79 7.52 -9.86
C ARG A 34 -0.24 8.14 -8.91
N PRO A 35 0.19 8.90 -7.90
CA PRO A 35 -0.72 9.58 -6.97
C PRO A 35 -1.59 10.63 -7.66
N ASP A 36 -1.18 11.13 -8.84
CA ASP A 36 -1.87 12.13 -9.64
C ASP A 36 -3.16 11.64 -10.30
N LEU A 37 -3.33 10.32 -10.42
CA LEU A 37 -4.50 9.71 -11.07
C LEU A 37 -5.67 9.47 -10.11
N PHE A 38 -5.47 9.68 -8.81
CA PHE A 38 -6.45 9.28 -7.81
C PHE A 38 -6.82 10.48 -6.92
N GLY A 39 -8.11 10.67 -6.66
CA GLY A 39 -8.60 11.63 -5.67
C GLY A 39 -8.61 11.07 -4.25
N CYS A 40 -8.96 9.78 -4.12
CA CYS A 40 -8.90 9.05 -2.85
C CYS A 40 -8.46 7.61 -3.05
N ALA A 41 -8.06 6.95 -1.96
CA ALA A 41 -7.76 5.55 -1.97
C ALA A 41 -8.21 4.82 -0.71
N LEU A 42 -8.67 3.58 -0.88
CA LEU A 42 -9.14 2.72 0.19
C LEU A 42 -8.42 1.37 0.11
N ALA A 43 -7.54 1.09 1.07
CA ALA A 43 -6.85 -0.18 1.17
C ALA A 43 -7.34 -0.95 2.41
N HIS A 44 -7.83 -2.17 2.20
CA HIS A 44 -8.34 -3.03 3.26
C HIS A 44 -7.39 -4.20 3.51
N VAL A 45 -6.74 -4.22 4.69
CA VAL A 45 -5.88 -5.29 5.21
C VAL A 45 -4.74 -5.61 4.24
N GLY A 46 -4.03 -4.60 3.74
CA GLY A 46 -2.94 -4.77 2.76
C GLY A 46 -1.58 -5.09 3.39
N VAL A 47 -0.80 -5.97 2.75
CA VAL A 47 0.61 -6.18 3.11
C VAL A 47 1.46 -5.08 2.51
N MET A 48 1.89 -4.11 3.31
CA MET A 48 2.65 -2.95 2.80
C MET A 48 4.17 -3.16 2.89
N ASP A 49 4.65 -3.88 3.91
CA ASP A 49 6.07 -4.24 4.10
C ASP A 49 6.33 -5.69 3.65
N MET A 50 6.92 -5.83 2.47
CA MET A 50 7.31 -7.13 1.92
C MET A 50 8.61 -7.69 2.49
N LEU A 51 9.47 -6.85 3.07
CA LEU A 51 10.73 -7.29 3.65
C LEU A 51 10.52 -7.99 4.98
N ARG A 52 9.58 -7.53 5.81
CA ARG A 52 9.29 -8.15 7.10
C ARG A 52 8.16 -9.17 7.07
N PHE A 53 7.39 -9.25 5.99
CA PHE A 53 6.24 -10.15 5.88
C PHE A 53 6.57 -11.61 6.22
N HIS A 54 7.72 -12.11 5.75
CA HIS A 54 8.17 -13.48 5.97
C HIS A 54 8.32 -13.88 7.45
N LYS A 55 8.34 -12.92 8.39
CA LYS A 55 8.37 -13.17 9.83
C LYS A 55 6.98 -13.47 10.41
N PHE A 56 5.93 -13.12 9.69
CA PHE A 56 4.54 -13.24 10.12
C PHE A 56 3.76 -14.29 9.30
N ALA A 57 4.06 -14.44 8.00
CA ALA A 57 3.42 -15.42 7.11
C ALA A 57 4.36 -15.86 5.96
N ILE A 58 4.05 -16.99 5.30
CA ILE A 58 4.98 -17.73 4.42
C ILE A 58 4.77 -17.45 2.91
N ASP A 59 3.82 -16.57 2.54
CA ASP A 59 3.26 -16.56 1.17
C ASP A 59 4.08 -15.81 0.09
N TYR A 60 4.95 -14.85 0.45
CA TYR A 60 5.60 -13.94 -0.52
C TYR A 60 7.09 -14.21 -0.77
N GLY A 61 7.69 -15.18 -0.08
CA GLY A 61 9.14 -15.41 -0.10
C GLY A 61 9.85 -14.85 1.14
N CYS A 62 11.17 -14.90 1.14
CA CYS A 62 12.03 -14.62 2.28
C CYS A 62 13.09 -13.58 1.91
N SER A 63 13.10 -12.45 2.61
CA SER A 63 14.08 -11.38 2.39
C SER A 63 15.53 -11.78 2.66
N ASN A 64 15.76 -12.94 3.27
CA ASN A 64 17.11 -13.47 3.54
C ASN A 64 17.78 -14.04 2.29
N LYS A 65 17.02 -14.33 1.22
CA LYS A 65 17.58 -14.72 -0.07
C LYS A 65 17.77 -13.47 -0.93
N GLU A 66 18.99 -13.26 -1.41
CA GLU A 66 19.38 -12.07 -2.17
C GLU A 66 18.51 -11.85 -3.42
N GLU A 67 18.23 -12.92 -4.17
CA GLU A 67 17.37 -12.84 -5.36
C GLU A 67 15.95 -12.39 -5.00
N GLU A 68 15.33 -12.99 -3.97
CA GLU A 68 13.96 -12.65 -3.53
C GLU A 68 13.92 -11.25 -2.93
N PHE A 69 14.96 -10.82 -2.21
CA PHE A 69 15.09 -9.48 -1.65
C PHE A 69 14.94 -8.39 -2.72
N HIS A 70 15.63 -8.53 -3.85
CA HIS A 70 15.57 -7.53 -4.93
C HIS A 70 14.16 -7.38 -5.54
N TRP A 71 13.39 -8.46 -5.61
CA TRP A 71 12.00 -8.42 -6.07
C TRP A 71 11.08 -7.83 -5.00
N LEU A 72 11.26 -8.24 -3.73
CA LEU A 72 10.45 -7.77 -2.60
C LEU A 72 10.59 -6.26 -2.36
N VAL A 73 11.80 -5.69 -2.47
CA VAL A 73 12.01 -4.24 -2.32
C VAL A 73 11.24 -3.47 -3.38
N LYS A 74 11.29 -3.91 -4.64
CA LYS A 74 10.57 -3.25 -5.75
C LYS A 74 9.06 -3.34 -5.61
N TYR A 75 8.57 -4.38 -4.94
CA TYR A 75 7.15 -4.64 -4.78
C TYR A 75 6.57 -4.03 -3.50
N SER A 76 7.39 -3.79 -2.48
CA SER A 76 6.96 -3.24 -1.20
C SER A 76 6.41 -1.83 -1.34
N ALA A 77 5.14 -1.63 -1.01
CA ALA A 77 4.56 -0.30 -0.95
C ALA A 77 5.30 0.59 0.07
N LEU A 78 5.67 0.05 1.23
CA LEU A 78 6.37 0.81 2.28
C LEU A 78 7.69 1.44 1.81
N HIS A 79 8.49 0.68 1.07
CA HIS A 79 9.84 1.10 0.66
C HIS A 79 9.84 2.01 -0.58
N ASN A 80 8.76 2.00 -1.36
CA ASN A 80 8.62 2.81 -2.57
C ASN A 80 7.79 4.08 -2.36
N VAL A 81 7.51 4.47 -1.11
CA VAL A 81 6.92 5.78 -0.80
C VAL A 81 7.97 6.84 -1.10
N GLN A 82 7.66 7.75 -2.03
CA GLN A 82 8.52 8.84 -2.41
C GLN A 82 8.00 10.12 -1.77
N ARG A 83 8.87 10.91 -1.16
CA ARG A 83 8.40 12.14 -0.54
C ARG A 83 8.16 13.19 -1.63
N PRO A 84 7.12 14.03 -1.54
CA PRO A 84 6.79 15.00 -2.58
C PRO A 84 7.96 15.88 -3.03
N TRP A 85 8.85 16.24 -2.10
CA TRP A 85 10.03 17.07 -2.36
C TRP A 85 11.22 16.33 -2.99
N GLU A 86 11.22 14.99 -2.98
CA GLU A 86 12.30 14.18 -3.56
C GLU A 86 12.13 14.00 -5.07
N GLN A 87 10.88 13.91 -5.53
CA GLN A 87 10.57 13.51 -6.91
C GLN A 87 10.52 14.70 -7.88
N TYR A 88 9.95 15.84 -7.46
CA TYR A 88 9.86 17.04 -8.29
C TYR A 88 9.98 18.32 -7.43
N PRO A 89 11.15 18.98 -7.36
CA PRO A 89 11.32 20.19 -6.55
C PRO A 89 10.42 21.36 -6.99
N ASN A 90 9.90 21.31 -8.23
CA ASN A 90 9.06 22.36 -8.83
C ASN A 90 7.59 21.95 -9.00
N GLN A 91 7.18 20.74 -8.62
CA GLN A 91 5.81 20.27 -8.78
C GLN A 91 5.28 19.73 -7.45
N SER A 92 4.15 20.27 -6.98
CA SER A 92 3.45 19.77 -5.81
C SER A 92 2.66 18.51 -6.18
N ILE A 93 3.33 17.36 -6.23
CA ILE A 93 2.62 16.07 -6.31
C ILE A 93 2.16 15.73 -4.89
N GLN A 94 0.85 15.73 -4.68
CA GLN A 94 0.25 15.32 -3.41
C GLN A 94 -0.24 13.88 -3.52
N TYR A 95 -0.09 13.15 -2.42
CA TYR A 95 -0.71 11.83 -2.31
C TYR A 95 -2.24 11.96 -2.18
N PRO A 96 -3.02 11.05 -2.78
CA PRO A 96 -4.46 11.00 -2.59
C PRO A 96 -4.80 10.79 -1.11
N SER A 97 -5.96 11.32 -0.69
CA SER A 97 -6.52 11.00 0.62
C SER A 97 -6.71 9.50 0.73
N THR A 98 -5.87 8.86 1.56
CA THR A 98 -5.84 7.40 1.65
C THR A 98 -6.33 6.97 3.03
N MET A 99 -7.28 6.05 3.05
CA MET A 99 -7.79 5.42 4.26
C MET A 99 -7.38 3.95 4.29
N LEU A 100 -6.68 3.59 5.37
CA LEU A 100 -6.24 2.22 5.63
C LEU A 100 -7.20 1.57 6.62
N LEU A 101 -7.77 0.45 6.22
CA LEU A 101 -8.60 -0.39 7.08
C LEU A 101 -7.78 -1.61 7.48
N THR A 102 -7.74 -1.92 8.77
CA THR A 102 -7.05 -3.09 9.30
C THR A 102 -7.95 -3.86 10.26
N ALA A 103 -7.72 -5.16 10.39
CA ALA A 103 -8.45 -6.02 11.32
C ALA A 103 -7.45 -6.63 12.31
N ASP A 104 -7.74 -6.50 13.61
CA ASP A 104 -6.89 -7.02 14.69
C ASP A 104 -6.96 -8.56 14.79
N HIS A 105 -8.09 -9.14 14.38
CA HIS A 105 -8.34 -10.58 14.45
C HIS A 105 -8.06 -11.32 13.11
N ASP A 106 -7.40 -10.67 12.15
CA ASP A 106 -7.00 -11.32 10.89
C ASP A 106 -5.66 -12.05 11.09
N ASP A 107 -5.66 -13.37 10.93
CA ASP A 107 -4.48 -14.21 11.08
C ASP A 107 -3.54 -14.17 9.85
N ARG A 108 -3.97 -13.51 8.76
CA ARG A 108 -3.22 -13.46 7.50
C ARG A 108 -2.29 -12.27 7.41
N VAL A 109 -2.68 -11.13 7.99
CA VAL A 109 -1.93 -9.87 7.90
C VAL A 109 -1.99 -9.13 9.23
N VAL A 110 -0.82 -8.92 9.82
CA VAL A 110 -0.70 -8.17 11.06
C VAL A 110 -0.99 -6.69 10.80
N PRO A 111 -1.78 -6.01 11.66
CA PRO A 111 -2.10 -4.58 11.52
C PRO A 111 -0.87 -3.67 11.47
N LEU A 112 0.28 -4.15 11.96
CA LEU A 112 1.57 -3.48 11.91
C LEU A 112 1.93 -2.97 10.51
N HIS A 113 1.63 -3.72 9.44
CA HIS A 113 1.95 -3.31 8.07
C HIS A 113 1.26 -2.01 7.67
N SER A 114 -0.01 -1.83 8.07
CA SER A 114 -0.75 -0.59 7.83
C SER A 114 -0.18 0.57 8.64
N LEU A 115 0.25 0.30 9.87
CA LEU A 115 0.84 1.31 10.75
C LEU A 115 2.23 1.77 10.28
N GLU A 116 3.05 0.86 9.78
CA GLU A 116 4.36 1.20 9.20
C GLU A 116 4.19 2.11 7.97
N LEU A 117 3.21 1.83 7.10
CA LEU A 117 2.94 2.68 5.95
C LEU A 117 2.49 4.09 6.36
N LEU A 118 1.66 4.19 7.39
CA LEU A 118 1.20 5.48 7.91
C LEU A 118 2.35 6.33 8.45
N ALA A 119 3.31 5.73 9.14
CA ALA A 119 4.45 6.44 9.68
C ALA A 119 5.37 7.04 8.59
N VAL A 120 5.43 6.40 7.42
CA VAL A 120 6.29 6.84 6.31
C VAL A 120 5.58 7.82 5.39
N SER A 121 4.28 7.64 5.15
CA SER A 121 3.53 8.48 4.21
C SER A 121 3.11 9.82 4.84
N PRO A 122 3.28 10.94 4.14
CA PRO A 122 2.99 12.26 4.70
C PRO A 122 1.49 12.60 4.85
N ILE A 123 0.55 11.88 4.24
CA ILE A 123 -0.88 12.30 4.12
C ILE A 123 -1.90 11.18 4.50
N LEU A 124 -1.47 10.10 5.16
CA LEU A 124 -2.36 8.97 5.50
C LEU A 124 -3.25 9.20 6.74
N LEU A 125 -4.54 8.83 6.67
CA LEU A 125 -5.47 8.75 7.80
C LEU A 125 -5.83 7.27 8.09
N THR A 126 -5.79 6.83 9.35
CA THR A 126 -6.29 5.51 9.81
C THR A 126 -7.56 5.67 10.65
N PHE A 127 -8.47 4.71 10.50
CA PHE A 127 -9.65 4.52 11.36
C PHE A 127 -9.70 3.08 11.86
#